data_AF-A0A063BPI4-F1
#
_entry.id   AF-A0A063BPI4-F1
#
_cell.length_a   1.000
_cell.length_b   1.000
_cell.length_c   1.000
_cell.angle_alpha   90.00
_cell.angle_beta   90.00
_cell.angle_gamma   90.00
#
_symmetry.space_group_name_H-M   'P 1'
#
loop_
_entity.id
_entity.type
_entity.pdbx_description
1 polymer ?
#
loop_
_entity_poly.entity_id
_entity_poly.type
_entity_poly.pdbx_seq_one_letter_code
_entity_poly.pdbx_strand_id
1 'polypeptide(L)'
;MTNQWRVAVTGVLSALCLSLAACAGGQPNAVEPIDVPHPVKLGGGMDVLALNYTPWYIHTFSMVGPPGSGIRGGGPNVMPIKADGRPSGGGAAVCCMRYPIEWQPELKLTVRWLVDKKQDGKTRGYWYKAENVRIAPYNGANANEAWGIFLPGDRVRVMITDGNRDGGNNPNNRPADNDPYIAQGVIDEEWNRLYRKGGMQ
;
A
#
# COMPACT_ATOMS: atom_id res chain seq x y z
N MET A 1 -41.70 51.41 -48.55
CA MET A 1 -42.69 51.36 -47.46
C MET A 1 -42.09 50.53 -46.33
N THR A 2 -41.48 51.20 -45.36
CA THR A 2 -40.85 50.60 -44.18
C THR A 2 -41.08 51.56 -43.01
N ASN A 3 -41.69 51.04 -41.95
CA ASN A 3 -42.26 51.80 -40.84
C ASN A 3 -41.19 52.37 -39.87
N GLN A 4 -41.32 53.67 -39.60
CA GLN A 4 -41.20 54.44 -38.33
C GLN A 4 -40.21 53.93 -37.25
N TRP A 5 -39.13 54.62 -36.88
CA TRP A 5 -38.96 55.91 -36.14
C TRP A 5 -39.59 55.93 -34.73
N ARG A 6 -39.01 56.45 -33.63
CA ARG A 6 -37.69 56.95 -33.19
C ARG A 6 -37.80 57.24 -31.67
N VAL A 7 -36.74 56.93 -30.91
CA VAL A 7 -36.11 57.71 -29.80
C VAL A 7 -36.94 58.18 -28.59
N ALA A 8 -36.46 57.84 -27.38
CA ALA A 8 -36.28 58.82 -26.30
C ALA A 8 -35.18 58.37 -25.31
N VAL A 9 -34.16 59.22 -25.15
CA VAL A 9 -33.12 59.18 -24.11
C VAL A 9 -33.37 60.39 -23.21
N THR A 10 -33.42 60.19 -21.89
CA THR A 10 -33.16 61.25 -20.90
C THR A 10 -32.61 60.62 -19.63
N GLY A 11 -31.63 61.31 -19.02
CA GLY A 11 -30.71 60.76 -18.04
C GLY A 11 -31.06 61.02 -16.56
N VAL A 12 -30.51 60.13 -15.73
CA VAL A 12 -29.81 60.30 -14.44
C VAL A 12 -30.49 61.07 -13.29
N LEU A 13 -30.69 60.39 -12.14
CA LEU A 13 -30.16 60.82 -10.83
C LEU A 13 -30.27 59.73 -9.75
N SER A 14 -29.27 59.74 -8.88
CA SER A 14 -28.78 58.73 -7.94
C SER A 14 -29.65 58.44 -6.71
N ALA A 15 -29.56 57.20 -6.18
CA ALA A 15 -29.57 56.95 -4.74
C ALA A 15 -28.79 55.67 -4.40
N LEU A 16 -27.75 55.84 -3.57
CA LEU A 16 -26.95 54.79 -2.95
C LEU A 16 -27.82 53.89 -2.05
N CYS A 17 -27.63 52.57 -2.14
CA CYS A 17 -27.74 51.66 -1.00
C CYS A 17 -26.65 50.59 -1.12
N LEU A 18 -25.55 50.80 -0.39
CA LEU A 18 -24.54 49.78 -0.12
C LEU A 18 -25.18 48.69 0.76
N SER A 19 -25.25 47.46 0.26
CA SER A 19 -25.43 46.28 1.11
C SER A 19 -24.37 45.24 0.76
N LEU A 20 -23.35 45.19 1.61
CA LEU A 20 -22.34 44.14 1.64
C LEU A 20 -22.99 42.87 2.20
N ALA A 21 -23.36 41.94 1.32
CA ALA A 21 -23.56 40.54 1.71
C ALA A 21 -22.30 39.77 1.30
N ALA A 22 -21.32 39.75 2.20
CA ALA A 22 -20.18 38.84 2.11
C ALA A 22 -20.68 37.41 2.39
N CYS A 23 -21.05 36.67 1.35
CA CYS A 23 -21.13 35.22 1.45
C CYS A 23 -19.69 34.69 1.41
N ALA A 24 -19.12 34.50 2.60
CA ALA A 24 -17.92 33.70 2.81
C ALA A 24 -18.21 32.27 2.34
N GLY A 25 -17.99 32.00 1.06
CA GLY A 25 -17.90 30.65 0.50
C GLY A 25 -16.59 30.00 0.90
N GLY A 26 -16.38 29.84 2.21
CA GLY A 26 -15.36 28.94 2.71
C GLY A 26 -15.81 27.52 2.39
N GLN A 27 -15.21 26.91 1.38
CA GLN A 27 -15.18 25.44 1.32
C GLN A 27 -14.55 24.97 2.63
N PRO A 28 -15.26 24.21 3.48
CA PRO A 28 -14.52 23.34 4.36
C PRO A 28 -13.82 22.36 3.43
N ASN A 29 -12.49 22.47 3.35
CA ASN A 29 -11.68 21.28 3.10
C ASN A 29 -12.06 20.32 4.23
N ALA A 30 -13.11 19.53 4.02
CA ALA A 30 -13.32 18.30 4.75
C ALA A 30 -12.14 17.42 4.34
N VAL A 31 -11.02 17.62 5.04
CA VAL A 31 -10.14 16.50 5.33
C VAL A 31 -11.06 15.55 6.07
N GLU A 32 -11.64 14.59 5.35
CA GLU A 32 -12.21 13.44 6.02
C GLU A 32 -11.07 12.91 6.90
N PRO A 33 -11.24 12.92 8.24
CA PRO A 33 -10.31 12.22 9.09
C PRO A 33 -10.25 10.81 8.52
N ILE A 34 -9.06 10.34 8.16
CA ILE A 34 -8.84 8.90 8.09
C ILE A 34 -9.18 8.45 9.52
N ASP A 35 -10.41 7.98 9.70
CA ASP A 35 -10.89 7.42 10.94
C ASP A 35 -9.98 6.23 11.19
N VAL A 36 -9.00 6.44 12.06
CA VAL A 36 -8.11 5.38 12.48
C VAL A 36 -9.06 4.44 13.22
N PRO A 37 -9.34 3.24 12.67
CA PRO A 37 -10.30 2.36 13.29
C PRO A 37 -9.84 2.14 14.72
N HIS A 38 -10.78 2.25 15.67
CA HIS A 38 -10.70 1.86 17.07
C HIS A 38 -9.39 1.17 17.47
N PRO A 39 -8.71 1.58 18.57
CA PRO A 39 -7.42 1.02 18.98
C PRO A 39 -7.37 -0.51 18.81
N VAL A 40 -6.72 -0.97 17.73
CA VAL A 40 -6.78 -2.39 17.39
C VAL A 40 -5.80 -3.13 18.29
N LYS A 41 -6.29 -4.18 18.97
CA LYS A 41 -5.41 -5.03 19.77
C LYS A 41 -4.40 -5.71 18.85
N LEU A 42 -3.13 -5.41 19.05
CA LEU A 42 -2.05 -5.97 18.24
C LEU A 42 -1.49 -7.25 18.85
N GLY A 43 -1.34 -8.26 18.02
CA GLY A 43 -0.42 -9.36 18.21
C GLY A 43 1.00 -8.92 17.85
N GLY A 44 2.00 -9.68 18.31
CA GLY A 44 3.40 -9.42 18.02
C GLY A 44 4.24 -10.68 18.16
N GLY A 45 5.47 -10.63 17.66
CA GLY A 45 6.39 -11.77 17.68
C GLY A 45 6.18 -12.77 16.55
N MET A 46 5.34 -12.44 15.56
CA MET A 46 5.13 -13.28 14.39
C MET A 46 6.34 -13.20 13.46
N ASP A 47 6.86 -14.36 13.06
CA ASP A 47 7.93 -14.45 12.09
C ASP A 47 7.43 -14.08 10.69
N VAL A 48 8.28 -13.36 9.97
CA VAL A 48 8.06 -13.00 8.56
C VAL A 48 8.93 -13.89 7.69
N LEU A 49 8.26 -14.63 6.82
CA LEU A 49 8.87 -15.45 5.77
C LEU A 49 8.55 -14.87 4.40
N ALA A 50 9.15 -15.44 3.37
CA ALA A 50 8.89 -15.03 1.99
C ALA A 50 9.08 -16.14 0.98
N LEU A 51 8.35 -16.01 -0.12
CA LEU A 51 8.53 -16.77 -1.34
C LEU A 51 8.76 -15.82 -2.51
N ASN A 52 9.72 -16.14 -3.36
CA ASN A 52 10.03 -15.35 -4.54
C ASN A 52 9.84 -16.17 -5.82
N TYR A 53 8.83 -15.79 -6.59
CA TYR A 53 8.54 -16.33 -7.91
C TYR A 53 9.10 -15.44 -9.04
N THR A 54 9.89 -14.42 -8.71
CA THR A 54 10.50 -13.51 -9.68
C THR A 54 11.92 -13.98 -10.04
N PRO A 55 12.44 -13.59 -11.22
CA PRO A 55 13.83 -13.87 -11.58
C PRO A 55 14.84 -12.95 -10.87
N TRP A 56 14.38 -12.09 -9.96
CA TRP A 56 15.19 -11.05 -9.36
C TRP A 56 15.49 -11.35 -7.90
N TYR A 57 16.68 -10.99 -7.45
CA TYR A 57 17.03 -11.08 -6.04
C TYR A 57 16.31 -9.99 -5.26
N ILE A 58 15.69 -10.36 -4.14
CA ILE A 58 15.06 -9.42 -3.20
C ILE A 58 15.98 -9.32 -2.00
N HIS A 59 16.55 -8.14 -1.76
CA HIS A 59 17.50 -7.92 -0.68
C HIS A 59 16.82 -7.86 0.68
N THR A 60 15.66 -7.22 0.76
CA THR A 60 14.84 -7.10 1.96
C THR A 60 13.48 -6.53 1.59
N PHE A 61 12.52 -6.61 2.51
CA PHE A 61 11.23 -5.96 2.37
C PHE A 61 10.62 -5.60 3.73
N SER A 62 9.69 -4.65 3.71
CA SER A 62 8.90 -4.23 4.86
C SER A 62 7.41 -4.27 4.53
N MET A 63 6.61 -4.48 5.58
CA MET A 63 5.15 -4.44 5.56
C MET A 63 4.71 -3.48 6.67
N VAL A 64 4.06 -2.38 6.31
CA VAL A 64 3.71 -1.33 7.27
C VAL A 64 2.23 -0.97 7.12
N GLY A 65 1.51 -0.95 8.24
CA GLY A 65 0.12 -0.50 8.26
C GLY A 65 -0.02 1.03 8.25
N PRO A 66 -1.24 1.55 8.39
CA PRO A 66 -1.49 2.98 8.43
C PRO A 66 -0.65 3.67 9.54
N PRO A 67 -0.25 4.95 9.36
CA PRO A 67 0.46 5.70 10.39
C PRO A 67 -0.27 5.64 11.75
N GLY A 68 0.48 5.47 12.84
CA GLY A 68 -0.08 5.35 14.18
C GLY A 68 -0.67 3.98 14.53
N SER A 69 -0.93 3.09 13.55
CA SER A 69 -1.50 1.75 13.82
C SER A 69 -0.55 0.83 14.58
N GLY A 70 0.77 1.06 14.52
CA GLY A 70 1.78 0.20 15.13
C GLY A 70 1.98 -1.16 14.43
N ILE A 71 1.22 -1.44 13.36
CA ILE A 71 1.34 -2.62 12.49
C ILE A 71 2.58 -2.44 11.63
N ARG A 72 3.57 -3.32 11.81
CA ARG A 72 4.82 -3.27 11.06
C ARG A 72 5.56 -4.59 11.14
N GLY A 73 6.35 -4.88 10.12
CA GLY A 73 7.28 -6.00 10.05
C GLY A 73 8.17 -5.89 8.82
N GLY A 74 9.08 -6.83 8.69
CA GLY A 74 9.95 -6.95 7.54
C GLY A 74 10.53 -8.34 7.46
N GLY A 75 10.90 -8.75 6.26
CA GLY A 75 11.34 -10.11 6.02
C GLY A 75 12.74 -10.21 5.45
N PRO A 76 13.19 -11.46 5.24
CA PRO A 76 14.55 -11.76 4.82
C PRO A 76 14.83 -11.35 3.38
N ASN A 77 16.10 -11.49 3.01
CA ASN A 77 16.49 -11.60 1.62
C ASN A 77 15.96 -12.90 1.01
N VAL A 78 15.67 -12.89 -0.29
CA VAL A 78 15.10 -14.03 -1.01
C VAL A 78 15.75 -14.18 -2.37
N MET A 79 16.27 -15.38 -2.66
CA MET A 79 16.88 -15.69 -3.95
C MET A 79 15.85 -15.66 -5.09
N PRO A 80 16.27 -15.52 -6.35
CA PRO A 80 15.38 -15.68 -7.51
C PRO A 80 14.67 -17.04 -7.53
N ILE A 81 13.58 -17.12 -8.29
CA ILE A 81 12.92 -18.37 -8.65
C ILE A 81 13.94 -19.41 -9.16
N LYS A 82 13.72 -20.67 -8.80
CA LYS A 82 14.60 -21.77 -9.21
C LYS A 82 14.37 -22.10 -10.69
N ALA A 83 15.38 -22.71 -11.32
CA ALA A 83 15.32 -23.12 -12.72
C ALA A 83 14.19 -24.13 -13.01
N ASP A 84 13.74 -24.89 -12.00
CA ASP A 84 12.62 -25.83 -12.09
C ASP A 84 11.24 -25.17 -11.92
N GLY A 85 11.19 -23.83 -11.84
CA GLY A 85 9.95 -23.06 -11.71
C GLY A 85 9.39 -22.99 -10.28
N ARG A 86 10.03 -23.63 -9.28
CA ARG A 86 9.62 -23.48 -7.88
C ARG A 86 10.12 -22.17 -7.29
N PRO A 87 9.39 -21.57 -6.34
CA PRO A 87 9.86 -20.37 -5.67
C PRO A 87 11.10 -20.68 -4.84
N SER A 88 11.92 -19.65 -4.63
CA SER A 88 12.88 -19.66 -3.54
C SER A 88 12.23 -19.18 -2.25
N GLY A 89 12.59 -19.80 -1.13
CA GLY A 89 12.26 -19.32 0.20
C GLY A 89 13.24 -18.25 0.67
N GLY A 90 12.82 -17.44 1.65
CA GLY A 90 13.69 -16.48 2.32
C GLY A 90 14.91 -17.16 2.98
N GLY A 91 16.02 -16.43 3.11
CA GLY A 91 17.25 -16.96 3.70
C GLY A 91 17.08 -17.46 5.15
N ALA A 92 16.25 -16.76 5.95
CA ALA A 92 15.81 -17.16 7.28
C ALA A 92 14.49 -16.44 7.64
N ALA A 93 13.68 -16.98 8.55
CA ALA A 93 12.57 -16.21 9.11
C ALA A 93 13.08 -14.96 9.85
N VAL A 94 12.36 -13.85 9.74
CA VAL A 94 12.71 -12.59 10.42
C VAL A 94 11.56 -12.16 11.33
N CYS A 95 11.86 -12.09 12.62
CA CYS A 95 10.96 -11.50 13.60
C CYS A 95 11.07 -9.95 13.54
N CYS A 96 10.04 -9.16 13.85
CA CYS A 96 8.75 -9.52 14.43
C CYS A 96 7.64 -8.68 13.80
N MET A 97 6.72 -9.31 13.06
CA MET A 97 5.52 -8.64 12.58
C MET A 97 4.57 -8.36 13.74
N ARG A 98 4.13 -7.11 13.84
CA ARG A 98 2.96 -6.71 14.63
C ARG A 98 1.76 -6.64 13.71
N TYR A 99 0.68 -7.30 14.10
CA TYR A 99 -0.52 -7.47 13.27
C TYR A 99 -1.77 -7.31 14.14
N PRO A 100 -2.94 -6.99 13.58
CA PRO A 100 -4.16 -6.92 14.37
C PRO A 100 -4.66 -8.33 14.70
N ILE A 101 -4.97 -8.60 15.97
CA ILE A 101 -5.51 -9.91 16.39
C ILE A 101 -6.89 -10.11 15.77
N GLU A 102 -7.71 -9.07 15.74
CA GLU A 102 -8.97 -9.08 15.02
C GLU A 102 -8.72 -8.63 13.58
N TRP A 103 -8.99 -9.50 12.60
CA TRP A 103 -8.85 -9.16 11.19
C TRP A 103 -9.74 -7.98 10.82
N GLN A 104 -9.20 -7.07 10.01
CA GLN A 104 -9.86 -5.83 9.61
C GLN A 104 -9.99 -5.79 8.07
N PRO A 105 -11.20 -5.75 7.50
CA PRO A 105 -11.40 -5.71 6.04
C PRO A 105 -10.81 -4.45 5.39
N GLU A 106 -10.83 -3.34 6.14
CA GLU A 106 -10.34 -2.05 5.66
C GLU A 106 -8.85 -1.81 5.94
N LEU A 107 -8.15 -2.75 6.59
CA LEU A 107 -6.71 -2.64 6.74
C LEU A 107 -6.02 -2.68 5.37
N LYS A 108 -5.31 -1.59 5.07
CA LYS A 108 -4.47 -1.45 3.89
C LYS A 108 -3.02 -1.28 4.34
N LEU A 109 -2.15 -2.17 3.87
CA LEU A 109 -0.72 -2.08 4.11
C LEU A 109 -0.01 -1.36 2.96
N THR A 110 1.18 -0.86 3.28
CA THR A 110 2.22 -0.54 2.30
C THR A 110 3.30 -1.61 2.39
N VAL A 111 3.62 -2.25 1.27
CA VAL A 111 4.73 -3.20 1.16
C VAL A 111 5.83 -2.58 0.34
N ARG A 112 7.06 -2.57 0.85
CA ARG A 112 8.23 -2.08 0.13
C ARG A 112 9.28 -3.16 0.04
N TRP A 113 9.96 -3.29 -1.10
CA TRP A 113 11.04 -4.27 -1.26
C TRP A 113 12.16 -3.71 -2.12
N LEU A 114 13.40 -4.05 -1.76
CA LEU A 114 14.60 -3.68 -2.51
C LEU A 114 14.95 -4.84 -3.45
N VAL A 115 14.87 -4.60 -4.76
CA VAL A 115 15.08 -5.62 -5.78
C VAL A 115 16.29 -5.32 -6.66
N ASP A 116 17.17 -6.32 -6.82
CA ASP A 116 18.30 -6.24 -7.75
C ASP A 116 17.89 -6.82 -9.12
N LYS A 117 17.38 -5.94 -9.97
CA LYS A 117 17.08 -6.25 -11.38
C LYS A 117 18.28 -6.06 -12.32
N LYS A 118 19.34 -5.37 -11.88
CA LYS A 118 20.51 -5.12 -12.74
C LYS A 118 21.47 -6.30 -12.74
N GLN A 119 21.60 -7.00 -11.61
CA GLN A 119 22.43 -8.19 -11.46
C GLN A 119 23.90 -7.97 -11.88
N ASP A 120 24.39 -6.73 -11.74
CA ASP A 120 25.74 -6.32 -12.15
C ASP A 120 26.77 -6.47 -11.01
N GLY A 121 26.33 -6.95 -9.84
CA GLY A 121 27.13 -7.08 -8.61
C GLY A 121 27.56 -5.76 -7.97
N LYS A 122 27.15 -4.61 -8.53
CA LYS A 122 27.55 -3.26 -8.11
C LYS A 122 26.36 -2.45 -7.61
N THR A 123 25.23 -2.55 -8.30
CA THR A 123 23.99 -1.86 -7.98
C THR A 123 23.24 -2.66 -6.92
N ARG A 124 22.98 -2.05 -5.76
CA ARG A 124 22.26 -2.70 -4.65
C ARG A 124 20.78 -2.99 -4.92
N GLY A 125 20.27 -2.58 -6.07
CA GLY A 125 18.86 -2.68 -6.46
C GLY A 125 18.11 -1.35 -6.39
N TYR A 126 16.80 -1.43 -6.63
CA TYR A 126 15.86 -0.31 -6.54
C TYR A 126 14.71 -0.68 -5.62
N TRP A 127 14.23 0.29 -4.84
CA TRP A 127 13.04 0.14 -4.02
C TRP A 127 11.79 0.15 -4.89
N TYR A 128 10.90 -0.79 -4.61
CA TYR A 128 9.54 -0.85 -5.13
C TYR A 128 8.58 -0.75 -3.96
N LYS A 129 7.38 -0.22 -4.25
CA LYS A 129 6.30 -0.05 -3.28
C LYS A 129 4.99 -0.51 -3.90
N ALA A 130 4.24 -1.31 -3.15
CA ALA A 130 2.83 -1.56 -3.38
C ALA A 130 2.04 -0.90 -2.24
N GLU A 131 1.09 -0.04 -2.58
CA GLU A 131 0.15 0.55 -1.64
C GLU A 131 -1.18 -0.21 -1.67
N ASN A 132 -2.04 0.05 -0.69
CA ASN A 132 -3.36 -0.56 -0.61
C ASN A 132 -3.38 -2.09 -0.56
N VAL A 133 -2.30 -2.70 -0.05
CA VAL A 133 -2.17 -4.15 0.05
C VAL A 133 -3.13 -4.68 1.11
N ARG A 134 -4.07 -5.51 0.71
CA ARG A 134 -5.04 -6.15 1.60
C ARG A 134 -4.53 -7.52 2.04
N ILE A 135 -4.96 -7.97 3.22
CA ILE A 135 -4.73 -9.33 3.70
C ILE A 135 -6.07 -10.07 3.67
N ALA A 136 -6.06 -11.28 3.13
CA ALA A 136 -7.23 -12.16 3.19
C ALA A 136 -7.63 -12.44 4.66
N PRO A 137 -8.92 -12.71 4.95
CA PRO A 137 -9.37 -13.05 6.29
C PRO A 137 -8.49 -14.10 6.96
N TYR A 138 -8.19 -13.88 8.23
CA TYR A 138 -7.46 -14.82 9.08
C TYR A 138 -8.01 -14.75 10.53
N ASN A 139 -7.83 -15.82 11.28
CA ASN A 139 -8.08 -15.88 12.71
C ASN A 139 -6.80 -15.48 13.45
N GLY A 140 -6.75 -14.26 13.97
CA GLY A 140 -5.55 -13.77 14.66
C GLY A 140 -5.24 -14.46 15.98
N ALA A 141 -6.16 -15.22 16.58
CA ALA A 141 -5.86 -16.06 17.74
C ALA A 141 -5.01 -17.30 17.37
N ASN A 142 -5.07 -17.72 16.10
CA ASN A 142 -4.31 -18.86 15.58
C ASN A 142 -3.16 -18.43 14.66
N ALA A 143 -2.96 -17.12 14.47
CA ALA A 143 -2.01 -16.62 13.51
C ALA A 143 -0.57 -16.97 13.89
N ASN A 144 0.18 -17.56 12.94
CA ASN A 144 1.49 -18.15 13.18
C ASN A 144 2.62 -17.39 12.46
N GLU A 145 2.49 -17.22 11.15
CA GLU A 145 3.53 -16.63 10.30
C GLU A 145 2.96 -15.65 9.30
N ALA A 146 3.68 -14.55 9.05
CA ALA A 146 3.43 -13.62 7.96
C ALA A 146 4.30 -13.97 6.75
N TRP A 147 3.76 -13.84 5.55
CA TRP A 147 4.45 -14.19 4.33
C TRP A 147 4.40 -13.07 3.30
N GLY A 148 5.57 -12.67 2.80
CA GLY A 148 5.70 -11.86 1.59
C GLY A 148 5.84 -12.76 0.36
N ILE A 149 4.84 -12.79 -0.50
CA ILE A 149 4.85 -13.60 -1.73
C ILE A 149 5.07 -12.69 -2.93
N PHE A 150 6.28 -12.70 -3.48
CA PHE A 150 6.66 -11.86 -4.62
C PHE A 150 6.43 -12.61 -5.93
N LEU A 151 5.72 -11.96 -6.84
CA LEU A 151 5.20 -12.53 -8.07
C LEU A 151 5.72 -11.76 -9.30
N PRO A 152 5.81 -12.43 -10.47
CA PRO A 152 6.21 -11.76 -11.72
C PRO A 152 5.36 -10.51 -12.01
N GLY A 153 5.99 -9.52 -12.65
CA GLY A 153 5.35 -8.25 -12.96
C GLY A 153 5.30 -7.27 -11.78
N ASP A 154 6.25 -7.37 -10.84
CA ASP A 154 6.33 -6.51 -9.65
C ASP A 154 5.10 -6.58 -8.76
N ARG A 155 4.51 -7.77 -8.65
CA ARG A 155 3.31 -8.02 -7.86
C ARG A 155 3.66 -8.64 -6.52
N VAL A 156 2.85 -8.39 -5.50
CA VAL A 156 3.04 -8.95 -4.18
C VAL A 156 1.70 -9.37 -3.56
N ARG A 157 1.73 -10.46 -2.79
CA ARG A 157 0.64 -10.85 -1.90
C ARG A 157 1.19 -11.01 -0.49
N VAL A 158 0.44 -10.51 0.49
CA VAL A 158 0.71 -10.77 1.91
C VAL A 158 -0.24 -11.86 2.38
N MET A 159 0.28 -12.86 3.08
CA MET A 159 -0.54 -13.86 3.78
C MET A 159 -0.22 -13.84 5.27
N ILE A 160 -1.22 -14.11 6.10
CA ILE A 160 -1.05 -14.50 7.49
C ILE A 160 -1.60 -15.90 7.64
N THR A 161 -0.75 -16.85 8.00
CA THR A 161 -1.17 -18.24 8.21
C THR A 161 -1.80 -18.40 9.59
N ASP A 162 -2.88 -19.16 9.68
CA ASP A 162 -3.64 -19.38 10.91
C ASP A 162 -4.15 -20.84 11.05
N GLY A 163 -3.65 -21.73 10.19
CA GLY A 163 -4.12 -23.12 10.07
C GLY A 163 -5.43 -23.26 9.28
N ASN A 164 -6.19 -22.18 9.08
CA ASN A 164 -7.32 -22.16 8.16
C ASN A 164 -6.81 -21.93 6.72
N ARG A 165 -7.47 -22.55 5.75
CA ARG A 165 -7.15 -22.40 4.32
C ARG A 165 -8.14 -21.49 3.59
N ASP A 166 -9.20 -21.05 4.27
CA ASP A 166 -10.14 -20.06 3.75
C ASP A 166 -9.41 -18.74 3.43
N GLY A 167 -9.85 -18.03 2.39
CA GLY A 167 -9.17 -16.82 1.91
C GLY A 167 -7.83 -17.06 1.19
N GLY A 168 -7.34 -18.30 1.15
CA GLY A 168 -6.13 -18.69 0.41
C GLY A 168 -4.83 -18.30 1.10
N ASN A 169 -4.80 -18.20 2.43
CA ASN A 169 -3.60 -17.95 3.24
C ASN A 169 -2.76 -19.24 3.42
N ASN A 170 -2.36 -19.87 2.31
CA ASN A 170 -1.53 -21.07 2.33
C ASN A 170 -0.28 -20.88 1.44
N PRO A 171 0.92 -20.68 2.02
CA PRO A 171 2.14 -20.43 1.25
C PRO A 171 2.59 -21.63 0.40
N ASN A 172 2.09 -22.85 0.67
CA ASN A 172 2.35 -24.01 -0.17
C ASN A 172 1.65 -23.93 -1.54
N ASN A 173 0.64 -23.07 -1.67
CA ASN A 173 -0.08 -22.84 -2.91
C ASN A 173 0.36 -21.49 -3.48
N ARG A 174 0.92 -21.50 -4.69
CA ARG A 174 1.16 -20.24 -5.41
C ARG A 174 -0.18 -19.52 -5.61
N PRO A 175 -0.28 -18.22 -5.26
CA PRO A 175 -1.46 -17.42 -5.59
C PRO A 175 -1.78 -17.47 -7.07
N ALA A 176 -3.06 -17.57 -7.41
CA ALA A 176 -3.49 -17.42 -8.80
C ALA A 176 -3.23 -15.99 -9.28
N ASP A 177 -2.92 -15.79 -10.56
CA ASP A 177 -2.56 -14.46 -11.06
C ASP A 177 -3.69 -13.42 -10.96
N ASN A 178 -4.95 -13.89 -10.87
CA ASN A 178 -6.15 -13.08 -10.71
C ASN A 178 -6.61 -12.97 -9.24
N ASP A 179 -5.79 -13.37 -8.29
CA ASP A 179 -6.14 -13.34 -6.87
C ASP A 179 -6.38 -11.90 -6.38
N PRO A 180 -7.53 -11.60 -5.74
CA PRO A 180 -7.93 -10.25 -5.36
C PRO A 180 -7.06 -9.59 -4.28
N TYR A 181 -6.18 -10.33 -3.60
CA TYR A 181 -5.23 -9.78 -2.63
C TYR A 181 -3.81 -9.62 -3.19
N ILE A 182 -3.62 -9.83 -4.50
CA ILE A 182 -2.39 -9.41 -5.17
C ILE A 182 -2.44 -7.90 -5.40
N ALA A 183 -1.39 -7.21 -4.96
CA ALA A 183 -1.18 -5.80 -5.21
C ALA A 183 -0.04 -5.58 -6.21
N GLN A 184 -0.17 -4.51 -6.99
CA GLN A 184 0.83 -4.08 -7.95
C GLN A 184 1.86 -3.16 -7.29
N GLY A 185 3.14 -3.46 -7.51
CA GLY A 185 4.26 -2.61 -7.15
C GLY A 185 4.65 -1.65 -8.26
N VAL A 186 5.18 -0.51 -7.85
CA VAL A 186 5.82 0.49 -8.71
C VAL A 186 7.14 0.92 -8.09
N ILE A 187 8.01 1.60 -8.86
CA ILE A 187 9.24 2.17 -8.33
C ILE A 187 8.90 3.16 -7.21
N ASP A 188 9.57 3.03 -6.07
CA ASP A 188 9.44 3.97 -4.95
C ASP A 188 10.49 5.08 -5.10
N GLU A 189 10.13 6.18 -5.77
CA GLU A 189 11.06 7.30 -6.00
C GLU A 189 11.62 7.88 -4.70
N GLU A 190 10.79 7.98 -3.68
CA GLU A 190 11.16 8.52 -2.37
C GLU A 190 12.22 7.63 -1.70
N TRP A 191 11.97 6.32 -1.62
CA TRP A 191 12.92 5.41 -0.99
C TRP A 191 14.18 5.18 -1.84
N ASN A 192 14.06 5.25 -3.16
CA ASN A 192 15.25 5.25 -4.03
C ASN A 192 16.11 6.51 -3.87
N ARG A 193 15.52 7.63 -3.45
CA ARG A 193 16.26 8.85 -3.09
C ARG A 193 16.89 8.76 -1.69
N LEU A 194 16.12 8.33 -0.69
CA LEU A 194 16.53 8.39 0.73
C LEU A 194 17.29 7.15 1.21
N TYR A 195 16.92 5.97 0.71
CA TYR A 195 17.33 4.67 1.26
C TYR A 195 18.00 3.76 0.23
N ARG A 196 18.57 4.33 -0.83
CA ARG A 196 19.21 3.59 -1.94
C ARG A 196 20.23 2.52 -1.50
N LYS A 197 20.84 2.68 -0.32
CA LYS A 197 21.82 1.75 0.24
C LYS A 197 21.22 0.59 1.04
N GLY A 198 19.90 0.51 1.20
CA GLY A 198 19.20 -0.57 1.91
C GLY A 198 18.87 -0.29 3.38
N GLY A 199 18.81 0.99 3.80
CA GLY A 199 18.30 1.34 5.13
C GLY A 199 16.77 1.22 5.18
N MET A 200 16.22 0.75 6.30
CA MET A 200 14.79 0.75 6.57
C MET A 200 14.49 1.67 7.76
N GLN A 201 13.29 2.26 7.81
CA GLN A 201 12.73 2.92 9.00
C GLN A 201 11.85 1.94 9.78
#